data_AF-A0A4V1J238-F1
#
_entry.id   AF-A0A4V1J238-F1
#
_cell.length_a   1.000
_cell.length_b   1.000
_cell.length_c   1.000
_cell.angle_alpha   90.00
_cell.angle_beta   90.00
_cell.angle_gamma   90.00
#
_symmetry.space_group_name_H-M   'P 1'
#
loop_
_entity.id
_entity.type
_entity.pdbx_description
1 polymer ?
#
loop_
_entity_poly.entity_id
_entity_poly.type
_entity_poly.pdbx_seq_one_letter_code
_entity_poly.pdbx_strand_id
1 'polypeptide(L)' 'MSEYKTRSVGAPNTSEYRVYFEKDGGVISPFHDIPLYANDRKTIVNMVVEIPRWTNAKLEVRPWWLAIV' A
#
# COMPACT_ATOMS: atom_id res chain seq x y z
N MET A 1 -11.87 -4.44 12.94
CA MET A 1 -11.32 -4.02 11.64
C MET A 1 -9.84 -4.36 11.65
N SER A 2 -9.35 -5.04 10.62
CA SER A 2 -7.92 -5.31 10.49
C SER A 2 -7.16 -3.99 10.28
N GLU A 3 -6.25 -3.67 11.19
CA GLU A 3 -5.48 -2.43 11.17
C GLU A 3 -4.30 -2.58 10.20
N TYR A 4 -4.34 -1.84 9.10
CA TYR A 4 -3.20 -1.70 8.18
C TYR A 4 -2.45 -0.42 8.53
N LYS A 5 -1.13 -0.51 8.66
CA LYS A 5 -0.26 0.64 8.90
C LYS A 5 0.65 0.86 7.72
N THR A 6 1.11 2.09 7.54
CA THR A 6 2.11 2.44 6.53
C THR A 6 3.42 2.82 7.21
N ARG A 7 4.52 2.34 6.62
CA ARG A 7 5.87 2.72 7.02
C ARG A 7 6.57 3.38 5.84
N SER A 8 6.82 4.68 5.96
CA SER A 8 7.58 5.45 4.97
C SER A 8 9.08 5.39 5.27
N VAL A 9 9.88 5.06 4.27
CA VAL A 9 11.34 5.08 4.30
C VAL A 9 11.83 6.08 3.25
N GLY A 10 12.79 6.93 3.62
CA GLY A 10 13.27 8.01 2.76
C GLY A 10 12.42 9.27 2.83
N ALA A 11 12.88 10.34 2.18
CA ALA A 11 12.14 11.60 2.10
C ALA A 11 11.15 11.55 0.92
N PRO A 12 9.94 12.14 1.05
CA PRO A 12 9.02 12.24 -0.08
C PRO A 12 9.65 12.92 -1.30
N ASN A 13 9.30 12.46 -2.49
CA ASN A 13 9.81 12.96 -3.79
C ASN A 13 11.31 12.71 -4.04
N THR A 14 11.91 11.70 -3.41
CA THR A 14 13.27 11.22 -3.74
C THR A 14 13.24 9.80 -4.28
N SER A 15 14.30 9.38 -4.97
CA SER A 15 14.41 8.04 -5.58
C SER A 15 14.39 6.90 -4.56
N GLU A 16 14.79 7.21 -3.32
CA GLU A 16 14.85 6.30 -2.17
C GLU A 16 13.51 6.20 -1.45
N TYR A 17 12.52 7.03 -1.80
CA TYR A 17 11.21 7.00 -1.15
C TYR A 17 10.52 5.66 -1.39
N ARG A 18 10.11 5.01 -0.29
CA ARG A 18 9.38 3.75 -0.30
C ARG A 18 8.31 3.79 0.77
N VAL A 19 7.13 3.25 0.46
CA VAL A 19 6.05 3.05 1.43
C VAL A 19 5.72 1.57 1.51
N TYR A 20 5.89 1.00 2.71
CA TYR A 20 5.56 -0.38 3.02
C TYR A 20 4.23 -0.46 3.77
N PHE A 21 3.52 -1.57 3.59
CA PHE A 21 2.33 -1.88 4.38
C PHE A 21 2.70 -2.84 5.50
N GLU A 22 2.19 -2.58 6.69
CA GLU A 22 2.38 -3.41 7.87
C GLU A 22 1.04 -3.91 8.39
N LYS A 23 1.01 -5.19 8.75
CA LYS A 23 -0.12 -5.86 9.38
C LYS A 23 0.41 -6.80 10.45
N ASP A 24 -0.18 -6.74 11.65
CA ASP A 24 0.19 -7.59 12.79
C ASP A 24 1.70 -7.55 13.13
N GLY A 25 2.36 -6.41 12.87
CA GLY A 25 3.79 -6.20 13.12
C GLY A 25 4.73 -6.68 12.00
N GLY A 26 4.22 -7.26 10.92
CA GLY A 26 4.98 -7.70 9.76
C GLY A 26 4.75 -6.85 8.52
N VAL A 27 5.78 -6.70 7.69
CA VAL A 27 5.67 -6.07 6.37
C VAL A 27 4.97 -7.03 5.41
N ILE A 28 3.95 -6.55 4.70
CA ILE A 28 3.17 -7.31 3.74
C ILE A 28 3.24 -6.69 2.34
N SER A 29 3.05 -7.51 1.31
CA SER A 29 2.93 -7.05 -0.07
C SER A 29 1.53 -6.48 -0.33
N PRO A 30 1.42 -5.23 -0.82
CA PRO A 30 0.13 -4.68 -1.22
C PRO A 30 -0.49 -5.36 -2.45
N PHE A 31 0.31 -6.10 -3.23
CA PHE A 31 -0.17 -6.76 -4.45
C PHE A 31 -0.72 -8.16 -4.17
N HIS A 32 -0.07 -8.92 -3.28
CA HIS A 32 -0.38 -10.35 -3.09
C HIS A 32 -1.09 -10.64 -1.76
N ASP A 33 -0.79 -9.89 -0.70
CA ASP A 33 -1.21 -10.26 0.67
C ASP A 33 -2.47 -9.52 1.14
N ILE A 34 -2.82 -8.39 0.50
CA ILE A 34 -4.06 -7.67 0.82
C ILE A 34 -5.22 -8.32 0.03
N PRO A 35 -6.21 -8.91 0.72
CA PRO A 35 -7.32 -9.57 0.03
C PRO A 35 -8.16 -8.54 -0.73
N LEU A 36 -8.60 -8.88 -1.94
CA LEU A 36 -9.43 -8.00 -2.76
C LEU A 36 -10.74 -7.62 -2.04
N TYR A 37 -11.39 -8.58 -1.39
CA TYR A 37 -12.68 -8.36 -0.72
C TYR A 37 -12.50 -8.22 0.79
N ALA A 38 -13.10 -7.17 1.36
CA ALA A 38 -13.10 -6.92 2.80
C ALA A 38 -14.23 -7.68 3.53
N ASN A 39 -15.19 -8.25 2.79
CA ASN A 39 -16.34 -8.94 3.34
C ASN A 39 -16.67 -10.25 2.59
N ASP A 40 -17.31 -11.19 3.28
CA ASP A 40 -17.67 -12.50 2.71
C ASP A 40 -18.63 -12.40 1.53
N ARG A 41 -19.47 -11.36 1.52
CA ARG A 41 -20.44 -11.10 0.44
C ARG A 41 -19.80 -10.53 -0.83
N LYS A 42 -18.49 -10.25 -0.83
CA LYS A 42 -17.73 -9.73 -1.97
C LYS A 42 -18.29 -8.44 -2.57
N THR A 43 -18.85 -7.57 -1.74
CA THR A 43 -19.42 -6.28 -2.17
C THR A 43 -18.52 -5.10 -1.85
N ILE A 44 -17.59 -5.27 -0.91
CA ILE A 44 -16.64 -4.24 -0.46
C ILE A 44 -15.25 -4.68 -0.87
N VAL A 45 -14.54 -3.82 -1.58
CA VAL A 45 -13.15 -4.07 -2.01
C VAL A 45 -12.16 -3.25 -1.20
N ASN A 46 -10.99 -3.82 -0.95
CA ASN A 46 -9.86 -3.08 -0.39
C ASN A 46 -9.18 -2.31 -1.52
N MET A 47 -9.04 -1.00 -1.34
CA MET A 47 -8.33 -0.13 -2.27
C MET A 47 -6.99 0.27 -1.67
N VAL A 48 -5.92 0.01 -2.41
CA VAL A 48 -4.59 0.57 -2.10
C VAL A 48 -4.50 1.93 -2.77
N VAL A 49 -4.32 2.97 -1.97
CA VAL A 49 -4.19 4.34 -2.48
C VAL A 49 -2.72 4.65 -2.74
N GLU A 50 -2.38 4.85 -4.01
CA GLU A 50 -1.02 5.19 -4.44
C GLU A 50 -0.83 6.71 -4.53
N ILE A 51 -1.77 7.42 -5.17
CA ILE A 51 -1.66 8.86 -5.46
C ILE A 51 -2.89 9.59 -4.89
N PRO A 52 -2.73 10.41 -3.83
CA PRO A 52 -3.81 11.25 -3.33
C PRO A 52 -4.27 12.30 -4.35
N ARG A 53 -5.56 12.67 -4.30
CA ARG A 53 -6.13 13.69 -5.19
C ARG A 53 -5.36 15.02 -5.09
N TRP A 54 -5.13 15.66 -6.24
CA TRP A 54 -4.37 16.91 -6.38
C TRP A 54 -2.88 16.81 -5.98
N THR A 55 -2.32 15.60 -6.01
CA THR A 55 -0.87 15.39 -5.99
C THR A 55 -0.36 15.01 -7.38
N ASN A 56 0.93 15.25 -7.65
CA ASN A 56 1.52 15.07 -8.98
C ASN A 56 2.57 13.95 -9.04
N ALA A 57 3.08 13.49 -7.90
CA ALA A 57 4.09 12.43 -7.86
C ALA A 57 3.47 11.12 -8.34
N LYS A 58 4.05 10.52 -9.39
CA LYS A 58 3.62 9.21 -9.87
C LYS A 58 4.18 8.13 -8.94
N LEU A 59 3.37 7.76 -7.96
CA LEU A 59 3.66 6.62 -7.09
C LEU A 59 2.98 5.37 -7.62
N GLU A 60 3.62 4.21 -7.51
CA GLU A 60 3.06 2.94 -7.99
C GLU A 60 3.44 1.76 -7.09
N VAL A 61 2.54 0.79 -6.93
CA VAL A 61 2.90 -0.53 -6.40
C VAL A 61 3.85 -1.21 -7.40
N ARG A 62 5.06 -1.57 -6.95
CA ARG A 62 5.94 -2.41 -7.75
C ARG A 62 5.52 -3.88 -7.62
N PRO A 63 5.11 -4.59 -8.70
CA PRO A 63 4.51 -5.93 -8.62
C PRO A 63 5.37 -7.02 -7.96
N TRP A 64 6.70 -6.84 -8.03
CA TRP A 64 7.69 -7.79 -7.51
C TRP A 64 8.31 -7.36 -6.17
N TRP A 65 7.85 -6.25 -5.61
CA TRP A 65 8.39 -5.67 -4.38
C TRP A 65 7.30 -5.52 -3.32
N LEU A 66 7.73 -5.34 -2.07
CA LEU A 66 6.84 -5.15 -0.91
C LEU A 66 6.37 -3.69 -0.72
N ALA A 67 6.67 -2.78 -1.65
CA ALA A 67 6.52 -1.34 -1.45
C ALA A 67 5.91 -0.61 -2.66
N ILE A 68 5.25 0.51 -2.33
CA ILE A 68 4.98 1.63 -3.24
C ILE A 68 6.24 2.49 -3.34
N VAL A 69 6.51 2.99 -4.54
CA VAL A 69 7.71 3.75 -4.92
C VAL A 69 7.36 5.05 -5.61
#